data_AF-A0A498F2G2-F1
#
_entry.id   AF-A0A498F2G2-F1
#
_cell.length_a   1.000
_cell.length_b   1.000
_cell.length_c   1.000
_cell.angle_alpha   90.00
_cell.angle_beta   90.00
_cell.angle_gamma   90.00
#
_symmetry.space_group_name_H-M   'P 1'
#
loop_
_entity.id
_entity.type
_entity.pdbx_description
1 polymer ?
#
loop_
_entity_poly.entity_id
_entity_poly.type
_entity_poly.pdbx_seq_one_letter_code
_entity_poly.pdbx_strand_id
1 'polypeptide(L)'
;VYDTVRSLSDRGLVELRESRPMKIVAVDPDDAFANVKTSLEELIEELEARYTAPARDTEAVSLVKSRSTILRYIEEIIEAAEYELVLSLTPDLLRRFRDDLAAAIDSGVSIDLLVTPASRAPDPEEFNYLDVATIARARRGITSPVLAVADGEYSIYATQDALRDDRDR
;
A
#
# COMPACT_ATOMS: atom_id res chain seq x y z
N VAL A 1 16.27 51.65 -11.08
CA VAL A 1 17.41 51.41 -10.15
C VAL A 1 16.91 51.22 -8.72
N TYR A 2 16.16 52.17 -8.14
CA TYR A 2 15.61 52.02 -6.78
C TYR A 2 14.70 50.79 -6.59
N ASP A 3 13.83 50.47 -7.57
CA ASP A 3 12.98 49.27 -7.49
C ASP A 3 13.80 47.97 -7.48
N THR A 4 14.89 47.94 -8.22
CA THR A 4 15.79 46.78 -8.25
C THR A 4 16.46 46.59 -6.89
N VAL A 5 16.97 47.67 -6.30
CA VAL A 5 17.60 47.64 -4.98
C VAL A 5 16.60 47.22 -3.90
N ARG A 6 15.36 47.71 -3.98
CA ARG A 6 14.28 47.33 -3.08
C ARG A 6 13.93 45.85 -3.22
N SER A 7 13.80 45.34 -4.45
CA SER A 7 13.54 43.91 -4.70
C SER A 7 14.67 43.00 -4.22
N LEU A 8 15.92 43.46 -4.25
CA LEU A 8 17.07 42.73 -3.72
C LEU A 8 17.05 42.74 -2.20
N SER A 9 16.64 43.85 -1.58
CA SER A 9 16.50 43.96 -0.13
C SER A 9 15.34 43.11 0.40
N ASP A 10 14.20 43.10 -0.29
CA ASP A 10 13.04 42.27 0.04
C ASP A 10 13.37 40.76 -0.02
N ARG A 11 14.35 40.37 -0.84
CA ARG A 11 14.87 39.00 -0.95
C ARG A 11 16.04 38.71 -0.02
N GLY A 12 16.44 39.67 0.84
CA GLY A 12 17.57 39.52 1.75
C GLY A 12 18.95 39.48 1.09
N LEU A 13 19.06 39.86 -0.19
CA LEU A 13 20.30 39.80 -0.96
C LEU A 13 21.20 41.03 -0.75
N VAL A 14 20.61 42.15 -0.31
CA VAL A 14 21.33 43.38 0.01
C VAL A 14 20.74 44.04 1.26
N GLU A 15 21.61 44.69 2.04
CA GLU A 15 21.21 45.53 3.16
C GLU A 15 21.28 47.01 2.77
N LEU A 16 20.21 47.73 3.11
CA LEU A 16 20.16 49.18 3.00
C LEU A 16 20.67 49.81 4.29
N ARG A 17 21.76 50.58 4.19
CA ARG A 17 22.30 51.35 5.32
C ARG A 17 21.81 52.79 5.22
N GLU A 18 21.02 53.20 6.20
CA GLU A 18 20.50 54.56 6.35
C GLU A 18 21.64 55.56 6.62
N SER A 19 22.33 55.94 5.54
CA SER A 19 23.42 56.91 5.52
C SER A 19 23.14 57.98 4.47
N ARG A 20 23.87 59.09 4.52
CA ARG A 20 23.77 60.17 3.53
C ARG A 20 25.14 60.39 2.88
N PRO A 21 25.34 59.97 1.62
CA PRO A 21 24.39 59.30 0.72
C PRO A 21 24.08 57.85 1.13
N MET A 22 22.94 57.32 0.68
CA MET A 22 22.46 55.95 0.97
C MET A 22 23.48 54.93 0.48
N LYS A 23 23.80 53.94 1.32
CA LYS A 23 24.73 52.86 0.99
C LYS A 23 23.99 51.54 0.90
N ILE A 24 24.35 50.77 -0.12
CA ILE A 24 23.82 49.43 -0.38
C ILE A 24 25.00 48.47 -0.18
N VAL A 25 24.82 47.47 0.65
CA VAL A 25 25.85 46.47 0.94
C VAL A 25 25.29 45.11 0.54
N ALA A 26 26.07 44.34 -0.24
CA ALA A 26 25.69 42.97 -0.57
C ALA A 26 25.78 42.10 0.69
N VAL A 27 24.79 41.23 0.87
CA VAL A 27 24.86 40.16 1.88
C VAL A 27 25.78 39.06 1.34
N ASP A 28 26.51 38.41 2.23
CA ASP A 28 27.33 37.27 1.84
C ASP A 28 26.45 36.18 1.20
N PRO A 29 26.86 35.55 0.08
CA PRO A 29 26.06 34.52 -0.56
C PRO A 29 25.69 33.36 0.38
N ASP A 30 26.59 32.96 1.28
CA ASP A 30 26.32 31.85 2.21
C ASP A 30 25.20 32.23 3.19
N ASP A 31 25.18 33.48 3.66
CA ASP A 31 24.15 34.01 4.56
C ASP A 31 22.82 34.24 3.81
N ALA A 32 22.88 34.78 2.59
CA ALA A 32 21.70 35.13 1.79
C ALA A 32 20.89 33.89 1.36
N PHE A 33 21.56 32.75 1.14
CA PHE A 33 20.92 31.49 0.75
C PHE A 33 20.72 30.51 1.90
N ALA A 34 21.16 30.83 3.13
CA ALA A 34 21.08 29.95 4.29
C ALA A 34 19.66 29.38 4.50
N ASN A 35 18.63 30.23 4.48
CA ASN A 35 17.24 29.81 4.68
C ASN A 35 16.74 28.86 3.57
N VAL A 36 17.14 29.11 2.32
CA VAL A 36 16.76 28.27 1.18
C VAL A 36 17.45 26.90 1.29
N LYS A 37 18.71 26.89 1.71
CA LYS A 37 19.48 25.68 1.94
C LYS A 37 18.86 24.85 3.07
N THR A 38 18.53 25.46 4.20
CA THR A 38 17.84 24.79 5.31
C THR A 38 16.47 24.26 4.88
N SER A 39 15.67 25.05 4.16
CA SER A 39 14.35 24.59 3.67
C SER A 39 14.48 23.42 2.69
N LEU A 40 15.54 23.41 1.87
CA LEU A 40 15.84 22.32 0.95
C LEU A 40 16.33 21.08 1.70
N GLU A 41 17.18 21.25 2.71
CA GLU A 41 17.64 20.16 3.59
C GLU A 41 16.45 19.55 4.35
N GLU A 42 15.54 20.36 4.91
CA GLU A 42 14.30 19.90 5.56
C GLU A 42 13.38 19.17 4.57
N LEU A 43 13.20 19.69 3.35
CA LEU A 43 12.44 19.01 2.30
C LEU A 43 13.06 17.67 1.91
N ILE A 44 14.39 17.61 1.79
CA ILE A 44 15.12 16.38 1.48
C ILE A 44 14.98 15.40 2.64
N GLU A 45 15.15 15.84 3.89
CA GLU A 45 14.98 14.99 5.07
C GLU A 45 13.54 14.48 5.20
N GLU A 46 12.52 15.29 4.93
CA GLU A 46 11.12 14.85 4.88
C GLU A 46 10.87 13.85 3.76
N LEU A 47 11.46 14.07 2.59
CA LEU A 47 11.34 13.16 1.45
C LEU A 47 12.10 11.85 1.72
N GLU A 48 13.31 11.92 2.25
CA GLU A 48 14.08 10.76 2.68
C GLU A 48 13.37 10.03 3.82
N ALA A 49 12.78 10.72 4.79
CA ALA A 49 11.97 10.09 5.82
C ALA A 49 10.72 9.44 5.22
N ARG A 50 10.07 10.03 4.21
CA ARG A 50 8.91 9.45 3.54
C ARG A 50 9.25 8.24 2.66
N TYR A 51 10.41 8.27 1.98
CA TYR A 51 10.81 7.27 0.98
C TYR A 51 11.88 6.28 1.46
N THR A 52 12.51 6.55 2.62
CA THR A 52 13.47 5.70 3.35
C THR A 52 12.94 5.30 4.72
N ALA A 53 11.78 5.84 5.16
CA ALA A 53 11.00 5.17 6.20
C ALA A 53 10.94 3.70 5.79
N PRO A 54 11.31 2.77 6.68
CA PRO A 54 11.28 1.38 6.35
C PRO A 54 9.84 1.09 5.92
N ALA A 55 9.65 0.85 4.62
CA ALA A 55 8.54 0.06 4.17
C ALA A 55 8.66 -1.19 5.02
N ARG A 56 7.73 -1.35 5.97
CA ARG A 56 7.73 -2.52 6.85
C ARG A 56 7.64 -3.71 5.91
N ASP A 57 8.79 -4.32 5.65
CA ASP A 57 9.00 -5.41 4.72
C ASP A 57 8.12 -5.33 3.46
N THR A 58 8.43 -4.46 2.48
CA THR A 58 8.01 -4.79 1.09
C THR A 58 8.87 -5.97 0.60
N GLU A 59 8.43 -7.12 1.09
CA GLU A 59 8.61 -8.49 0.64
C GLU A 59 9.55 -8.65 -0.55
N ALA A 60 10.77 -9.12 -0.25
CA ALA A 60 11.36 -10.12 -1.12
C ALA A 60 10.28 -11.17 -1.41
N VAL A 61 9.90 -11.35 -2.68
CA VAL A 61 8.94 -12.37 -3.10
C VAL A 61 9.39 -13.71 -2.52
N SER A 62 8.72 -14.15 -1.45
CA SER A 62 9.08 -15.35 -0.72
C SER A 62 8.37 -16.51 -1.39
N LEU A 63 9.15 -17.39 -2.03
CA LEU A 63 8.58 -18.60 -2.62
C LEU A 63 8.20 -19.57 -1.51
N VAL A 64 6.92 -19.61 -1.18
CA VAL A 64 6.36 -20.57 -0.22
C VAL A 64 6.01 -21.88 -0.93
N LYS A 65 6.58 -23.00 -0.48
CA LYS A 65 6.34 -24.34 -1.07
C LYS A 65 5.33 -25.20 -0.32
N SER A 66 5.14 -24.98 0.98
CA SER A 66 4.26 -25.82 1.80
C SER A 66 2.85 -25.24 1.89
N ARG A 67 1.86 -26.13 1.80
CA ARG A 67 0.44 -25.78 1.92
C ARG A 67 0.13 -25.08 3.24
N SER A 68 0.66 -25.56 4.36
CA SER A 68 0.40 -24.98 5.68
C SER A 68 0.85 -23.53 5.75
N THR A 69 2.02 -23.24 5.18
CA THR A 69 2.53 -21.88 5.11
C THR A 69 1.67 -21.01 4.19
N ILE A 70 1.27 -21.48 3.01
CA ILE A 70 0.36 -20.73 2.11
C ILE A 70 -0.95 -20.39 2.83
N LEU A 71 -1.54 -21.34 3.55
CA LEU A 71 -2.77 -21.12 4.29
C LEU A 71 -2.60 -20.08 5.40
N ARG A 72 -1.50 -20.16 6.15
CA ARG A 72 -1.17 -19.18 7.19
C ARG A 72 -1.03 -17.77 6.60
N TYR A 73 -0.34 -17.62 5.48
CA TYR A 73 -0.20 -16.31 4.83
C TYR A 73 -1.54 -15.76 4.33
N ILE A 74 -2.43 -16.61 3.79
CA ILE A 74 -3.76 -16.15 3.39
C ILE A 74 -4.55 -15.64 4.60
N GLU A 75 -4.47 -16.36 5.73
CA GLU A 75 -5.09 -15.97 7.00
C GLU A 75 -4.56 -14.61 7.47
N GLU A 76 -3.23 -14.45 7.52
CA GLU A 76 -2.56 -13.19 7.89
C GLU A 76 -2.96 -12.03 6.97
N ILE A 77 -3.09 -12.26 5.65
CA ILE A 77 -3.53 -11.23 4.70
C ILE A 77 -4.99 -10.83 4.95
N ILE A 78 -5.87 -11.78 5.25
CA ILE A 78 -7.28 -11.48 5.55
C ILE A 78 -7.40 -10.69 6.86
N GLU A 79 -6.68 -11.11 7.90
CA GLU A 79 -6.68 -10.45 9.22
C GLU A 79 -6.09 -9.04 9.20
N ALA A 80 -5.09 -8.80 8.33
CA ALA A 80 -4.40 -7.52 8.24
C ALA A 80 -5.15 -6.47 7.40
N ALA A 81 -6.19 -6.85 6.65
CA ALA A 81 -6.87 -5.93 5.75
C ALA A 81 -7.69 -4.87 6.50
N GLU A 82 -7.41 -3.60 6.22
CA GLU A 82 -8.09 -2.45 6.83
C GLU A 82 -9.14 -1.84 5.91
N TYR A 83 -8.94 -1.86 4.59
CA TYR A 83 -9.79 -1.14 3.63
C TYR A 83 -10.36 -2.05 2.54
N GLU A 84 -9.53 -2.88 1.91
CA GLU A 84 -9.93 -3.73 0.78
C GLU A 84 -9.23 -5.08 0.71
N LEU A 85 -9.95 -6.07 0.18
CA LEU A 85 -9.47 -7.42 -0.11
C LEU A 85 -9.84 -7.84 -1.53
N VAL A 86 -8.85 -8.33 -2.28
CA VAL A 86 -9.08 -9.00 -3.58
C VAL A 86 -8.65 -10.46 -3.48
N LEU A 87 -9.61 -11.37 -3.65
CA LEU A 87 -9.42 -12.79 -3.39
C LEU A 87 -9.77 -13.64 -4.61
N SER A 88 -8.92 -14.61 -4.92
CA SER A 88 -9.23 -15.73 -5.81
C SER A 88 -9.09 -17.01 -5.00
N LEU A 89 -10.20 -17.64 -4.63
CA LEU A 89 -10.21 -18.80 -3.74
C LEU A 89 -10.83 -20.03 -4.42
N THR A 90 -10.43 -21.20 -3.94
CA THR A 90 -11.19 -22.43 -4.21
C THR A 90 -12.40 -22.50 -3.28
N PRO A 91 -13.46 -23.26 -3.62
CA PRO A 91 -14.60 -23.44 -2.73
C PRO A 91 -14.24 -23.98 -1.34
N ASP A 92 -13.20 -24.80 -1.24
CA ASP A 92 -12.74 -25.33 0.05
C ASP A 92 -12.06 -24.25 0.89
N LEU A 93 -11.30 -23.33 0.27
CA LEU A 93 -10.71 -22.19 0.96
C LEU A 93 -11.77 -21.16 1.36
N LEU A 94 -12.75 -20.90 0.51
CA LEU A 94 -13.88 -20.03 0.85
C LEU A 94 -14.60 -20.53 2.11
N ARG A 95 -14.85 -21.85 2.21
CA ARG A 95 -15.45 -22.43 3.42
C ARG A 95 -14.53 -22.35 4.63
N ARG A 96 -13.22 -22.52 4.43
CA ARG A 96 -12.21 -22.45 5.50
C ARG A 96 -12.16 -21.06 6.14
N PHE A 97 -12.07 -20.02 5.33
CA PHE A 97 -11.91 -18.64 5.79
C PHE A 97 -13.24 -17.88 5.91
N ARG A 98 -14.37 -18.61 5.93
CA ARG A 98 -15.70 -18.00 5.92
C ARG A 98 -15.88 -17.01 7.07
N ASP A 99 -15.49 -17.43 8.27
CA ASP A 99 -15.71 -16.64 9.49
C ASP A 99 -14.78 -15.43 9.54
N ASP A 100 -13.53 -15.57 9.05
CA ASP A 100 -12.58 -14.47 8.95
C ASP A 100 -13.04 -13.41 7.93
N LEU A 101 -13.55 -13.86 6.78
CA LEU A 101 -14.11 -12.96 5.76
C LEU A 101 -15.37 -12.24 6.24
N ALA A 102 -16.21 -12.93 7.01
CA ALA A 102 -17.37 -12.30 7.64
C ALA A 102 -16.96 -11.22 8.64
N ALA A 103 -15.96 -11.49 9.47
CA ALA A 103 -15.42 -10.49 10.40
C ALA A 103 -14.82 -9.27 9.67
N ALA A 104 -14.17 -9.48 8.53
CA ALA A 104 -13.64 -8.39 7.70
C ALA A 104 -14.78 -7.54 7.09
N ILE A 105 -15.85 -8.16 6.57
CA ILE A 105 -17.05 -7.45 6.09
C ILE A 105 -17.69 -6.64 7.23
N ASP A 106 -17.86 -7.24 8.40
CA ASP A 106 -18.43 -6.59 9.58
C ASP A 106 -17.58 -5.40 10.06
N SER A 107 -16.26 -5.44 9.82
CA SER A 107 -15.31 -4.36 10.12
C SER A 107 -15.30 -3.27 9.03
N GLY A 108 -16.05 -3.45 7.94
CA GLY A 108 -16.19 -2.47 6.86
C GLY A 108 -15.21 -2.63 5.70
N VAL A 109 -14.47 -3.73 5.63
CA VAL A 109 -13.53 -4.03 4.54
C VAL A 109 -14.32 -4.36 3.27
N SER A 110 -13.94 -3.76 2.14
CA SER A 110 -14.54 -4.07 0.83
C SER A 110 -13.88 -5.31 0.23
N ILE A 111 -14.65 -6.35 -0.10
CA ILE A 111 -14.11 -7.64 -0.56
C ILE A 111 -14.59 -7.99 -1.96
N ASP A 112 -13.63 -8.12 -2.89
CA ASP A 112 -13.80 -8.61 -4.26
C ASP A 112 -13.40 -10.09 -4.34
N LEU A 113 -14.39 -10.99 -4.32
CA LEU A 113 -14.19 -12.43 -4.28
C LEU A 113 -14.41 -13.09 -5.65
N LEU A 114 -13.41 -13.84 -6.10
CA LEU A 114 -13.50 -14.76 -7.22
C LEU A 114 -13.40 -16.22 -6.74
N VAL A 115 -14.43 -17.02 -7.00
CA VAL A 115 -14.47 -18.44 -6.64
C VAL A 115 -14.20 -19.31 -7.87
N THR A 116 -13.22 -20.21 -7.77
CA THR A 116 -12.84 -21.09 -8.88
C THR A 116 -12.55 -22.53 -8.41
N PRO A 117 -13.08 -23.57 -9.08
CA PRO A 117 -13.94 -23.53 -10.26
C PRO A 117 -15.40 -23.25 -9.91
N ALA A 118 -16.10 -22.56 -10.82
CA ALA A 118 -17.53 -22.27 -10.70
C ALA A 118 -18.41 -23.52 -10.52
N SER A 119 -18.02 -24.65 -11.11
CA SER A 119 -18.77 -25.91 -10.99
C SER A 119 -18.78 -26.51 -9.58
N ARG A 120 -17.94 -26.01 -8.66
CA ARG A 120 -17.88 -26.45 -7.26
C ARG A 120 -18.13 -25.29 -6.29
N ALA A 121 -18.39 -24.09 -6.79
CA ALA A 121 -18.75 -22.95 -5.96
C ALA A 121 -20.08 -23.25 -5.26
N PRO A 122 -20.25 -22.85 -3.98
CA PRO A 122 -21.54 -22.93 -3.29
C PRO A 122 -22.67 -22.31 -4.13
N ASP A 123 -23.85 -22.91 -4.10
CA ASP A 123 -25.03 -22.36 -4.76
C ASP A 123 -25.40 -21.01 -4.11
N PRO A 124 -25.56 -19.91 -4.86
CA PRO A 124 -26.00 -18.63 -4.31
C PRO A 124 -27.37 -18.67 -3.61
N GLU A 125 -28.22 -19.66 -3.90
CA GLU A 125 -29.49 -19.85 -3.19
C GLU A 125 -29.29 -20.45 -1.78
N GLU A 126 -28.20 -21.19 -1.57
CA GLU A 126 -27.89 -21.87 -0.30
C GLU A 126 -26.78 -21.17 0.50
N PHE A 127 -25.96 -20.36 -0.16
CA PHE A 127 -24.82 -19.67 0.42
C PHE A 127 -24.93 -18.16 0.17
N ASN A 128 -25.12 -17.40 1.25
CA ASN A 128 -25.15 -15.95 1.15
C ASN A 128 -23.72 -15.39 1.01
N TYR A 129 -23.35 -15.10 -0.24
CA TYR A 129 -22.03 -14.53 -0.54
C TYR A 129 -21.83 -13.12 0.02
N LEU A 130 -22.90 -12.38 0.29
CA LEU A 130 -22.79 -11.02 0.83
C LEU A 130 -22.35 -10.99 2.30
N ASP A 131 -22.44 -12.12 3.00
CA ASP A 131 -21.92 -12.26 4.36
C ASP A 131 -20.38 -12.34 4.38
N VAL A 132 -19.73 -12.59 3.24
CA VAL A 132 -18.28 -12.81 3.14
C VAL A 132 -17.61 -12.01 2.03
N ALA A 133 -18.39 -11.29 1.22
CA ALA A 133 -17.87 -10.53 0.10
C ALA A 133 -18.79 -9.35 -0.25
N THR A 134 -18.20 -8.24 -0.66
CA THR A 134 -18.96 -7.13 -1.26
C THR A 134 -19.41 -7.47 -2.67
N ILE A 135 -18.54 -8.13 -3.44
CA ILE A 135 -18.83 -8.65 -4.77
C ILE A 135 -18.28 -10.07 -4.86
N ALA A 136 -19.12 -11.03 -5.26
CA ALA A 136 -18.71 -12.40 -5.52
C ALA A 136 -18.96 -12.79 -6.98
N ARG A 137 -17.96 -13.40 -7.61
CA ARG A 137 -18.03 -13.94 -8.97
C ARG A 137 -17.50 -15.36 -8.99
N ALA A 138 -18.06 -16.20 -9.85
CA ALA A 138 -17.56 -17.54 -10.09
C ALA A 138 -16.94 -17.64 -11.49
N ARG A 139 -15.79 -18.29 -11.63
CA ARG A 139 -15.10 -18.47 -12.92
C ARG A 139 -15.03 -19.93 -13.35
N ARG A 140 -15.24 -20.16 -14.64
CA ARG A 140 -15.02 -21.47 -15.29
C ARG A 140 -13.52 -21.75 -15.44
N GLY A 141 -13.12 -23.00 -15.20
CA GLY A 141 -11.74 -23.47 -15.33
C GLY A 141 -11.12 -23.84 -13.99
N ILE A 142 -10.14 -24.74 -13.98
CA ILE A 142 -9.46 -25.25 -12.77
C ILE A 142 -8.03 -24.73 -12.62
N THR A 143 -7.60 -23.87 -13.54
CA THR A 143 -6.23 -23.34 -13.62
C THR A 143 -6.08 -21.95 -13.00
N SER A 144 -7.17 -21.37 -12.45
CA SER A 144 -7.03 -20.06 -11.81
C SER A 144 -6.27 -20.22 -10.50
N PRO A 145 -5.22 -19.43 -10.28
CA PRO A 145 -4.42 -19.48 -9.07
C PRO A 145 -5.25 -19.05 -7.85
N VAL A 146 -4.76 -19.42 -6.69
CA VAL A 146 -5.20 -18.83 -5.43
C VAL A 146 -4.42 -17.52 -5.24
N LEU A 147 -5.16 -16.45 -5.00
CA LEU A 147 -4.62 -15.10 -4.81
C LEU A 147 -5.30 -14.48 -3.58
N ALA A 148 -4.53 -13.79 -2.75
CA ALA A 148 -5.07 -12.83 -1.80
C ALA A 148 -4.24 -11.55 -1.85
N VAL A 149 -4.92 -10.40 -1.86
CA VAL A 149 -4.31 -9.07 -1.81
C VAL A 149 -5.07 -8.23 -0.80
N ALA A 150 -4.37 -7.62 0.16
CA ALA A 150 -4.92 -6.68 1.14
C ALA A 150 -4.32 -5.29 0.94
N ASP A 151 -5.18 -4.27 0.86
CA ASP A 151 -4.85 -2.84 0.83
C ASP A 151 -3.80 -2.42 -0.22
N GLY A 152 -3.60 -3.24 -1.25
CA GLY A 152 -2.59 -3.03 -2.29
C GLY A 152 -1.14 -3.26 -1.85
N GLU A 153 -0.89 -3.68 -0.61
CA GLU A 153 0.46 -3.83 -0.04
C GLU A 153 0.86 -5.29 0.21
N TYR A 154 -0.05 -6.13 0.70
CA TYR A 154 0.25 -7.52 1.05
C TYR A 154 -0.37 -8.47 0.04
N SER A 155 0.43 -9.37 -0.55
CA SER A 155 -0.11 -10.31 -1.55
C SER A 155 0.52 -11.69 -1.53
N ILE A 156 -0.31 -12.71 -1.79
CA ILE A 156 0.15 -14.08 -2.03
C ILE A 156 -0.40 -14.63 -3.33
N TYR A 157 0.45 -15.33 -4.08
CA TYR A 157 0.09 -16.09 -5.26
C TYR A 157 0.46 -17.56 -5.06
N ALA A 158 -0.51 -18.46 -5.24
CA ALA A 158 -0.30 -19.90 -5.15
C ALA A 158 -1.01 -20.63 -6.30
N THR A 159 -0.40 -21.70 -6.80
CA THR A 159 -1.10 -22.62 -7.70
C THR A 159 -2.09 -23.48 -6.90
N GLN A 160 -3.19 -23.91 -7.52
CA GLN A 160 -4.12 -24.82 -6.84
C GLN A 160 -3.45 -26.15 -6.47
N ASP A 161 -2.45 -26.59 -7.24
CA ASP A 161 -1.73 -27.85 -6.99
C ASP A 161 -0.85 -27.78 -5.74
N ALA A 162 -0.21 -26.64 -5.47
CA ALA A 162 0.55 -26.42 -4.23
C ALA A 162 -0.33 -26.55 -2.96
N LEU A 163 -1.65 -26.39 -3.11
CA LEU A 163 -2.63 -26.58 -2.04
C LEU A 163 -3.27 -27.98 -2.01
N ARG A 164 -2.97 -28.83 -2.99
CA ARG A 164 -3.45 -30.23 -3.08
C ARG A 164 -2.40 -31.25 -2.64
N ASP A 165 -1.12 -30.99 -2.91
CA ASP A 165 -0.03 -31.99 -2.82
C ASP A 165 0.26 -32.54 -1.40
N ASP A 166 -0.08 -31.81 -0.33
CA ASP A 166 0.20 -32.27 1.05
C ASP A 166 -0.82 -33.30 1.60
N ARG A 167 -1.66 -33.92 0.77
CA ARG A 167 -2.55 -35.04 1.21
C ARG A 167 -1.89 -36.42 1.18
N ASP A 168 -0.67 -36.55 0.66
CA ASP A 168 0.02 -37.83 0.45
C ASP A 168 1.23 -38.08 1.38
N ARG A 169 1.23 -37.55 2.61
CA ARG A 169 2.22 -37.93 3.64
C ARG A 169 1.61 -38.22 5.00
#